data_AF-A0A9P3F2M8-F1
#
_entry.id   AF-A0A9P3F2M8-F1
#
_cell.length_a   1.000
_cell.length_b   1.000
_cell.length_c   1.000
_cell.angle_alpha   90.00
_cell.angle_beta   90.00
_cell.angle_gamma   90.00
#
_symmetry.space_group_name_H-M   'P 1'
#
loop_
_entity.id
_entity.type
_entity.pdbx_description
1 polymer ?
#
loop_
_entity_poly.entity_id
_entity_poly.type
_entity_poly.pdbx_seq_one_letter_code
_entity_poly.pdbx_strand_id
1 'polypeptide(L)'
;MVRIGSSLLLATLAATTVSAASDPPSCSQDSHCPEEWPCCSLYGQCGTGAYCLGGCDPLTSFSLDSCTPEPVCQSKTYKDWSNLDSAAENTKYLGNATKYDWVYSGSPKVQDGNLLLTMPKNSVGTLIANNHYLWYGKISAKIKSSRGAGVVTGFILLSDTKDEIDYEFVGADLTHVQTNYYFQGILDYHHGGNASVPGGDTFGAWHEYTIDWKPEAITWSVDGEVKRTLTKESTYNETSKQYMYPQTPSRMQLSLWPAGQASNAEGTIAWAGGEINWDSEDIKNTGYYYATFGEITVECYDPPSGADVKGSKAYIFKDKAGLESSIQITNNNTVLASFGATGLDMNLGASSSASGSANKTSSSANTVPSGNGGSGNEPGNSQGGSSGSGTSTSGSSGSSTGFSQGSETSASSNKNAAPSQNERVLNGSFFAVLVAVVALVTL
;
A
#
# COMPACT_ATOMS: atom_id res chain seq x y z
N MET A 1 25.98 -42.05 -69.53
CA MET A 1 26.34 -41.36 -68.28
C MET A 1 25.28 -40.31 -68.00
N VAL A 2 24.37 -40.58 -67.07
CA VAL A 2 23.36 -39.64 -66.59
C VAL A 2 23.29 -39.84 -65.08
N ARG A 3 23.57 -38.79 -64.30
CA ARG A 3 23.29 -38.73 -62.87
C ARG A 3 22.47 -37.48 -62.61
N ILE A 4 21.23 -37.70 -62.22
CA ILE A 4 20.28 -36.71 -61.71
C ILE A 4 20.56 -36.60 -60.21
N GLY A 5 20.96 -35.43 -59.73
CA GLY A 5 21.14 -35.13 -58.31
C GLY A 5 20.04 -34.17 -57.86
N SER A 6 19.14 -34.66 -57.02
CA SER A 6 18.09 -33.87 -56.36
C SER A 6 18.70 -33.01 -55.25
N SER A 7 18.56 -31.69 -55.34
CA SER A 7 18.88 -30.76 -54.26
C SER A 7 17.67 -30.61 -53.33
N LEU A 8 17.84 -31.03 -52.07
CA LEU A 8 16.87 -30.80 -50.99
C LEU A 8 16.82 -29.33 -50.60
N LEU A 9 15.60 -28.80 -50.48
CA LEU A 9 15.28 -27.57 -49.75
C LEU A 9 15.55 -27.75 -48.24
N LEU A 10 16.24 -26.80 -47.62
CA LEU A 10 16.04 -26.46 -46.20
C LEU A 10 15.62 -24.99 -46.13
N ALA A 11 14.34 -24.75 -45.90
CA ALA A 11 13.82 -23.46 -45.48
C ALA A 11 14.00 -23.35 -43.96
N THR A 12 14.91 -22.49 -43.51
CA THR A 12 15.08 -22.15 -42.10
C THR A 12 13.96 -21.22 -41.67
N LEU A 13 12.99 -21.77 -40.92
CA LEU A 13 11.98 -21.00 -40.21
C LEU A 13 12.67 -20.27 -39.05
N ALA A 14 12.94 -18.97 -39.20
CA ALA A 14 13.35 -18.12 -38.09
C ALA A 14 12.12 -17.89 -37.20
N ALA A 15 11.99 -18.67 -36.13
CA ALA A 15 11.02 -18.43 -35.08
C ALA A 15 11.47 -17.18 -34.30
N THR A 16 10.90 -16.02 -34.64
CA THR A 16 10.93 -14.86 -33.76
C THR A 16 10.04 -15.17 -32.57
N THR A 17 10.63 -15.64 -31.47
CA THR A 17 9.96 -15.70 -30.18
C THR A 17 9.67 -14.27 -29.76
N VAL A 18 8.40 -13.87 -29.88
CA VAL A 18 7.88 -12.71 -29.15
C VAL A 18 7.98 -13.09 -27.68
N SER A 19 8.97 -12.56 -26.97
CA SER A 19 9.04 -12.67 -25.52
C SER A 19 7.80 -11.97 -24.98
N ALA A 20 6.80 -12.74 -24.54
CA ALA A 20 5.78 -12.23 -23.65
C ALA A 20 6.53 -11.66 -22.43
N ALA A 21 6.33 -10.39 -22.11
CA ALA A 21 6.80 -9.85 -20.84
C ALA A 21 6.14 -10.70 -19.75
N SER A 22 6.91 -11.53 -19.07
CA SER A 22 6.45 -12.27 -17.91
C SER A 22 6.04 -11.25 -16.84
N ASP A 23 4.87 -11.44 -16.24
CA ASP A 23 4.48 -10.68 -15.05
C ASP A 23 5.63 -10.71 -14.03
N PRO A 24 5.90 -9.59 -13.31
CA PRO A 24 6.94 -9.58 -12.29
C PRO A 24 6.70 -10.73 -11.30
N PRO A 25 7.74 -11.49 -10.89
CA PRO A 25 7.59 -12.50 -9.85
C PRO A 25 6.94 -11.91 -8.61
N SER A 26 6.11 -12.66 -7.89
CA SER A 26 5.51 -12.22 -6.64
C SER A 26 6.37 -12.59 -5.43
N CYS A 27 6.22 -11.86 -4.34
CA CYS A 27 6.82 -12.15 -3.04
C CYS A 27 5.79 -12.20 -1.91
N SER A 28 6.05 -13.06 -0.94
CA SER A 28 5.28 -13.26 0.27
C SER A 28 6.19 -13.81 1.38
N GLN A 29 5.64 -14.03 2.58
CA GLN A 29 6.36 -14.68 3.69
C GLN A 29 6.88 -16.08 3.33
N ASP A 30 6.17 -16.80 2.45
CA ASP A 30 6.52 -18.16 2.02
C ASP A 30 7.36 -18.19 0.74
N SER A 31 7.43 -17.08 0.00
CA SER A 31 8.08 -17.00 -1.30
C SER A 31 8.84 -15.69 -1.42
N HIS A 32 10.16 -15.76 -1.25
CA HIS A 32 11.02 -14.59 -1.37
C HIS A 32 11.34 -14.26 -2.82
N CYS A 33 11.68 -13.00 -3.08
CA CYS A 33 12.17 -12.59 -4.38
C CYS A 33 13.47 -13.33 -4.79
N PRO A 34 13.66 -13.62 -6.09
CA PRO A 34 14.91 -14.17 -6.60
C PRO A 34 16.00 -13.10 -6.69
N GLU A 35 17.27 -13.51 -6.73
CA GLU A 35 18.44 -12.61 -6.79
C GLU A 35 18.40 -11.63 -7.98
N GLU A 36 17.85 -12.05 -9.12
CA GLU A 36 17.73 -11.23 -10.32
C GLU A 36 16.71 -10.08 -10.16
N TRP A 37 15.70 -10.25 -9.31
CA TRP A 37 14.63 -9.27 -9.04
C TRP A 37 14.49 -9.09 -7.53
N PRO A 38 15.53 -8.64 -6.81
CA PRO A 38 15.72 -8.99 -5.40
C PRO A 38 14.81 -8.23 -4.44
N CYS A 39 14.17 -7.15 -4.89
CA CYS A 39 13.42 -6.24 -4.03
C CYS A 39 11.92 -6.55 -4.08
N CYS A 40 11.36 -6.90 -2.92
CA CYS A 40 9.92 -7.08 -2.76
C CYS A 40 9.24 -5.74 -2.51
N SER A 41 8.45 -5.25 -3.44
CA SER A 41 7.67 -4.02 -3.24
C SER A 41 6.51 -4.22 -2.27
N LEU A 42 5.94 -3.10 -1.82
CA LEU A 42 4.77 -3.02 -0.96
C LEU A 42 3.59 -3.86 -1.46
N TYR A 43 3.48 -4.03 -2.77
CA TYR A 43 2.39 -4.76 -3.44
C TYR A 43 2.70 -6.26 -3.63
N GLY A 44 3.74 -6.80 -3.00
CA GLY A 44 4.11 -8.21 -3.14
C GLY A 44 4.67 -8.56 -4.52
N GLN A 45 5.29 -7.60 -5.20
CA GLN A 45 5.92 -7.80 -6.52
C GLN A 45 7.43 -7.61 -6.43
N CYS A 46 8.18 -8.49 -7.07
CA CYS A 46 9.64 -8.48 -7.15
C CYS A 46 10.15 -7.62 -8.31
N GLY A 47 11.24 -6.88 -8.07
CA GLY A 47 11.86 -6.04 -9.09
C GLY A 47 13.17 -5.40 -8.70
N THR A 48 13.55 -4.39 -9.48
CA THR A 48 14.76 -3.56 -9.31
C THR A 48 14.37 -2.08 -9.32
N GLY A 49 15.32 -1.16 -9.04
CA GLY A 49 15.04 0.26 -9.15
C GLY A 49 14.02 0.74 -8.12
N ALA A 50 12.87 1.26 -8.56
CA ALA A 50 11.87 1.81 -7.64
C ALA A 50 11.24 0.75 -6.72
N TYR A 51 11.32 -0.54 -7.08
CA TYR A 51 10.94 -1.66 -6.20
C TYR A 51 11.83 -1.74 -4.95
N CYS A 52 13.06 -1.25 -5.03
CA CYS A 52 14.06 -1.25 -3.96
C CYS A 52 14.06 0.04 -3.15
N LEU A 53 13.25 1.03 -3.53
CA LEU A 53 13.08 2.27 -2.79
C LEU A 53 11.92 2.11 -1.79
N GLY A 54 11.43 3.22 -1.23
CA GLY A 54 10.52 3.14 -0.10
C GLY A 54 9.28 2.28 -0.34
N GLY A 55 8.98 1.42 0.65
CA GLY A 55 8.02 0.34 0.56
C GLY A 55 8.65 -0.97 0.09
N CYS A 56 9.96 -1.15 0.18
CA CYS A 56 10.63 -2.41 -0.16
C CYS A 56 10.72 -3.28 1.09
N ASP A 57 9.99 -4.38 1.15
CA ASP A 57 9.96 -5.26 2.32
C ASP A 57 11.25 -6.09 2.41
N PRO A 58 12.17 -5.82 3.36
CA PRO A 58 13.42 -6.56 3.47
C PRO A 58 13.22 -7.98 3.98
N LEU A 59 12.08 -8.29 4.62
CA LEU A 59 11.79 -9.61 5.18
C LEU A 59 11.38 -10.60 4.10
N THR A 60 10.75 -10.13 3.03
CA THR A 60 10.29 -10.96 1.90
C THR A 60 11.09 -10.73 0.61
N SER A 61 12.06 -9.83 0.65
CA SER A 61 13.09 -9.67 -0.39
C SER A 61 14.10 -10.84 -0.42
N PHE A 62 14.95 -10.88 -1.45
CA PHE A 62 15.99 -11.90 -1.60
C PHE A 62 16.95 -11.94 -0.39
N SER A 63 17.34 -10.76 0.10
CA SER A 63 18.14 -10.57 1.31
C SER A 63 17.80 -9.23 1.99
N LEU A 64 18.24 -9.03 3.23
CA LEU A 64 18.03 -7.77 3.96
C LEU A 64 18.64 -6.56 3.25
N ASP A 65 19.76 -6.77 2.53
CA ASP A 65 20.46 -5.73 1.78
C ASP A 65 19.86 -5.49 0.39
N SER A 66 18.78 -6.17 0.02
CA SER A 66 18.15 -5.99 -1.30
C SER A 66 17.51 -4.61 -1.42
N CYS A 67 16.87 -4.14 -0.34
CA CYS A 67 16.25 -2.84 -0.27
C CYS A 67 17.29 -1.73 -0.06
N THR A 68 16.98 -0.54 -0.55
CA THR A 68 17.79 0.65 -0.34
C THR A 68 17.66 1.10 1.11
N PRO A 69 18.75 1.51 1.79
CA PRO A 69 18.67 2.12 3.11
C PRO A 69 17.70 3.30 3.17
N GLU A 70 16.90 3.36 4.24
CA GLU A 70 15.80 4.31 4.39
C GLU A 70 16.32 5.67 4.88
N PRO A 71 16.09 6.79 4.19
CA PRO A 71 16.55 8.11 4.65
C PRO A 71 15.98 8.45 6.03
N VAL A 72 16.85 8.87 6.96
CA VAL A 72 16.41 9.20 8.33
C VAL A 72 15.46 10.39 8.38
N CYS A 73 14.66 10.46 9.43
CA CYS A 73 13.68 11.51 9.65
C CYS A 73 14.26 12.93 9.57
N GLN A 74 13.46 13.87 9.06
CA GLN A 74 13.76 15.29 9.12
C GLN A 74 12.54 16.08 9.63
N SER A 75 12.69 16.78 10.75
CA SER A 75 11.65 17.67 11.26
C SER A 75 11.46 18.82 10.28
N LYS A 76 10.25 18.97 9.77
CA LYS A 76 9.94 19.95 8.71
C LYS A 76 8.45 20.25 8.67
N THR A 77 8.13 21.51 8.39
CA THR A 77 6.77 21.96 8.07
C THR A 77 6.68 22.23 6.58
N TYR A 78 5.73 21.57 5.93
CA TYR A 78 5.32 21.76 4.54
C TYR A 78 4.07 22.63 4.55
N LYS A 79 4.22 23.90 4.14
CA LYS A 79 3.14 24.88 4.06
C LYS A 79 3.24 25.63 2.74
N ASP A 80 2.16 26.33 2.39
CA ASP A 80 2.11 27.21 1.22
C ASP A 80 2.56 26.51 -0.07
N TRP A 81 1.91 25.37 -0.39
CA TRP A 81 2.18 24.61 -1.60
C TRP A 81 1.99 25.51 -2.82
N SER A 82 3.10 25.90 -3.46
CA SER A 82 3.10 26.78 -4.64
C SER A 82 3.29 26.01 -5.94
N ASN A 83 4.00 24.88 -5.87
CA ASN A 83 4.25 23.95 -6.97
C ASN A 83 4.60 22.56 -6.39
N LEU A 84 5.02 21.63 -7.27
CA LEU A 84 5.43 20.28 -6.91
C LEU A 84 6.95 20.07 -7.09
N ASP A 85 7.77 21.11 -7.04
CA ASP A 85 9.22 21.02 -7.33
C ASP A 85 9.97 20.15 -6.32
N SER A 86 9.46 20.03 -5.09
CA SER A 86 9.98 19.15 -4.04
C SER A 86 9.47 17.71 -4.13
N ALA A 87 8.64 17.39 -5.14
CA ALA A 87 8.08 16.07 -5.36
C ALA A 87 8.60 15.47 -6.67
N ALA A 88 8.96 14.19 -6.66
CA ALA A 88 9.34 13.44 -7.85
C ALA A 88 8.28 12.39 -8.20
N GLU A 89 8.02 12.23 -9.50
CA GLU A 89 7.25 11.10 -9.98
C GLU A 89 8.00 9.79 -9.68
N ASN A 90 7.31 8.75 -9.23
CA ASN A 90 7.91 7.46 -8.86
C ASN A 90 8.69 6.82 -10.03
N THR A 91 8.30 7.10 -11.28
CA THR A 91 9.00 6.66 -12.50
C THR A 91 10.35 7.35 -12.74
N LYS A 92 10.70 8.36 -11.93
CA LYS A 92 11.91 9.18 -12.06
C LYS A 92 12.71 9.30 -10.76
N TYR A 93 12.11 8.91 -9.63
CA TYR A 93 12.74 9.01 -8.32
C TYR A 93 13.74 7.88 -8.08
N LEU A 94 14.96 8.23 -7.67
CA LEU A 94 16.06 7.29 -7.42
C LEU A 94 16.51 7.28 -5.95
N GLY A 95 15.69 7.74 -5.00
CA GLY A 95 16.03 7.72 -3.57
C GLY A 95 16.73 8.98 -3.02
N ASN A 96 16.83 10.05 -3.82
CA ASN A 96 17.44 11.32 -3.38
C ASN A 96 16.46 12.20 -2.57
N ALA A 97 16.30 11.84 -1.29
CA ALA A 97 15.44 12.56 -0.34
C ALA A 97 15.91 14.00 -0.06
N THR A 98 17.21 14.29 -0.18
CA THR A 98 17.72 15.67 -0.04
C THR A 98 17.24 16.60 -1.15
N LYS A 99 16.98 16.05 -2.35
CA LYS A 99 16.49 16.82 -3.50
C LYS A 99 14.96 16.87 -3.53
N TYR A 100 14.31 15.76 -3.21
CA TYR A 100 12.85 15.63 -3.26
C TYR A 100 12.36 15.16 -1.90
N ASP A 101 11.58 16.00 -1.23
CA ASP A 101 10.92 15.64 0.02
C ASP A 101 9.85 14.55 -0.19
N TRP A 102 9.28 14.49 -1.39
CA TRP A 102 8.15 13.62 -1.71
C TRP A 102 8.37 12.80 -2.97
N VAL A 103 7.77 11.61 -3.02
CA VAL A 103 7.60 10.81 -4.22
C VAL A 103 6.11 10.54 -4.45
N TYR A 104 5.65 10.56 -5.69
CA TYR A 104 4.23 10.35 -5.98
C TYR A 104 3.96 9.45 -7.20
N SER A 105 2.77 8.85 -7.20
CA SER A 105 2.11 8.27 -8.35
C SER A 105 0.72 8.91 -8.54
N GLY A 106 0.13 8.77 -9.72
CA GLY A 106 -1.15 9.40 -10.04
C GLY A 106 -0.99 10.87 -10.47
N SER A 107 -1.90 11.73 -10.04
CA SER A 107 -2.00 13.11 -10.54
C SER A 107 -2.24 14.10 -9.39
N PRO A 108 -1.25 14.33 -8.52
CA PRO A 108 -1.34 15.40 -7.54
C PRO A 108 -1.34 16.76 -8.26
N LYS A 109 -1.99 17.74 -7.64
CA LYS A 109 -2.06 19.13 -8.11
C LYS A 109 -1.81 20.07 -6.95
N VAL A 110 -1.55 21.33 -7.28
CA VAL A 110 -1.54 22.41 -6.31
C VAL A 110 -2.66 23.37 -6.66
N GLN A 111 -3.46 23.75 -5.67
CA GLN A 111 -4.53 24.73 -5.82
C GLN A 111 -4.66 25.57 -4.56
N ASP A 112 -4.72 26.90 -4.73
CA ASP A 112 -4.93 27.86 -3.65
C ASP A 112 -3.94 27.72 -2.47
N GLY A 113 -2.69 27.36 -2.75
CA GLY A 113 -1.66 27.15 -1.72
C GLY A 113 -1.67 25.76 -1.06
N ASN A 114 -2.49 24.83 -1.55
CA ASN A 114 -2.70 23.51 -0.96
C ASN A 114 -2.41 22.38 -1.96
N LEU A 115 -2.02 21.22 -1.43
CA LEU A 115 -1.85 20.00 -2.19
C LEU A 115 -3.21 19.32 -2.40
N LEU A 116 -3.54 19.00 -3.64
CA LEU A 116 -4.72 18.23 -4.01
C LEU A 116 -4.29 16.86 -4.52
N LEU A 117 -4.77 15.79 -3.90
CA LEU A 117 -4.69 14.45 -4.48
C LEU A 117 -5.94 14.25 -5.33
N THR A 118 -5.77 13.89 -6.60
CA THR A 118 -6.90 13.72 -7.51
C THR A 118 -7.10 12.26 -7.89
N MET A 119 -8.33 11.89 -8.16
CA MET A 119 -8.70 10.58 -8.67
C MET A 119 -9.66 10.78 -9.86
N PRO A 120 -9.09 10.94 -11.07
CA PRO A 120 -9.86 10.98 -12.31
C PRO A 120 -10.73 9.74 -12.50
N LYS A 121 -11.75 9.86 -13.36
CA LYS A 121 -12.66 8.76 -13.69
C LYS A 121 -11.91 7.49 -14.07
N ASN A 122 -12.27 6.37 -13.43
CA ASN A 122 -11.67 5.03 -13.64
C ASN A 122 -10.15 4.95 -13.40
N SER A 123 -9.60 5.86 -12.60
CA SER A 123 -8.18 5.81 -12.21
C SER A 123 -7.98 5.09 -10.87
N VAL A 124 -6.74 4.70 -10.62
CA VAL A 124 -6.27 4.07 -9.38
C VAL A 124 -6.05 5.06 -8.23
N GLY A 125 -6.32 6.35 -8.45
CA GLY A 125 -6.11 7.40 -7.46
C GLY A 125 -4.72 8.03 -7.49
N THR A 126 -4.37 8.71 -6.40
CA THR A 126 -3.08 9.39 -6.22
C THR A 126 -2.52 9.01 -4.85
N LEU A 127 -1.22 8.73 -4.82
CA LEU A 127 -0.45 8.48 -3.61
C LEU A 127 0.79 9.37 -3.65
N ILE A 128 1.05 10.06 -2.56
CA ILE A 128 2.29 10.82 -2.34
C ILE A 128 2.86 10.45 -0.98
N ALA A 129 4.16 10.18 -0.93
CA ALA A 129 4.83 9.72 0.28
C ALA A 129 6.07 10.56 0.57
N ASN A 130 6.30 10.82 1.85
CA ASN A 130 7.49 11.52 2.30
C ASN A 130 8.70 10.59 2.18
N ASN A 131 9.81 11.13 1.67
CA ASN A 131 11.03 10.37 1.43
C ASN A 131 11.91 10.20 2.67
N HIS A 132 11.57 10.85 3.79
CA HIS A 132 12.22 10.66 5.09
C HIS A 132 11.35 9.79 6.00
N TYR A 133 11.94 8.74 6.56
CA TYR A 133 11.27 7.80 7.43
C TYR A 133 11.25 8.32 8.85
N LEU A 134 10.09 8.29 9.49
CA LEU A 134 9.90 8.62 10.90
C LEU A 134 10.17 7.37 11.73
N TRP A 135 11.07 7.40 12.71
CA TRP A 135 11.17 6.33 13.72
C TRP A 135 10.81 6.93 15.06
N TYR A 136 9.51 6.92 15.35
CA TYR A 136 8.85 7.75 16.36
C TYR A 136 8.90 9.25 16.06
N GLY A 137 7.88 9.95 16.55
CA GLY A 137 7.68 11.36 16.31
C GLY A 137 6.22 11.73 16.24
N LYS A 138 5.98 12.94 15.78
CA LYS A 138 4.63 13.50 15.67
C LYS A 138 4.42 14.06 14.27
N ILE A 139 3.33 13.62 13.63
CA ILE A 139 2.89 14.17 12.36
C ILE A 139 1.52 14.81 12.52
N SER A 140 1.35 15.98 11.92
CA SER A 140 0.09 16.72 11.91
C SER A 140 -0.20 17.18 10.49
N ALA A 141 -1.42 17.02 10.01
CA ALA A 141 -1.85 17.50 8.71
C ALA A 141 -3.22 18.19 8.80
N LYS A 142 -3.35 19.35 8.15
CA LYS A 142 -4.66 19.94 7.86
C LYS A 142 -5.24 19.26 6.65
N ILE A 143 -6.40 18.62 6.79
CA ILE A 143 -7.01 17.79 5.76
C ILE A 143 -8.47 18.21 5.53
N LYS A 144 -8.86 18.25 4.26
CA LYS A 144 -10.24 18.04 3.79
C LYS A 144 -10.26 16.73 3.02
N SER A 145 -10.98 15.74 3.52
CA SER A 145 -11.10 14.45 2.85
C SER A 145 -11.87 14.58 1.54
N SER A 146 -11.92 13.50 0.76
CA SER A 146 -12.90 13.36 -0.32
C SER A 146 -14.25 12.88 0.22
N ARG A 147 -15.25 12.79 -0.66
CA ARG A 147 -16.61 12.31 -0.38
C ARG A 147 -17.11 11.31 -1.42
N GLY A 148 -18.20 10.63 -1.09
CA GLY A 148 -18.88 9.64 -1.93
C GLY A 148 -18.55 8.20 -1.53
N ALA A 149 -19.51 7.31 -1.80
CA ALA A 149 -19.31 5.86 -1.62
C ALA A 149 -18.09 5.38 -2.42
N GLY A 150 -17.32 4.48 -1.84
CA GLY A 150 -16.17 3.87 -2.48
C GLY A 150 -14.94 4.77 -2.60
N VAL A 151 -15.00 6.03 -2.16
CA VAL A 151 -13.88 6.98 -2.24
C VAL A 151 -13.25 7.12 -0.86
N VAL A 152 -11.95 6.84 -0.74
CA VAL A 152 -11.26 6.86 0.55
C VAL A 152 -10.03 7.75 0.49
N THR A 153 -9.89 8.62 1.49
CA THR A 153 -8.67 9.42 1.72
C THR A 153 -7.87 8.80 2.85
N GLY A 154 -6.56 8.67 2.71
CA GLY A 154 -5.67 8.11 3.74
C GLY A 154 -4.62 9.12 4.21
N PHE A 155 -4.31 9.07 5.50
CA PHE A 155 -3.17 9.73 6.14
C PHE A 155 -2.46 8.71 7.04
N ILE A 156 -1.35 8.17 6.54
CA ILE A 156 -0.82 6.88 6.98
C ILE A 156 0.67 7.03 7.31
N LEU A 157 1.13 6.37 8.37
CA LEU A 157 2.52 5.97 8.56
C LEU A 157 2.63 4.50 8.20
N LEU A 158 3.56 4.16 7.31
CA LEU A 158 3.76 2.78 6.89
C LEU A 158 5.25 2.43 6.79
N SER A 159 5.68 1.37 7.47
CA SER A 159 7.04 0.86 7.39
C SER A 159 7.22 -0.13 6.25
N ASP A 160 8.47 -0.34 5.86
CA ASP A 160 8.84 -1.33 4.85
C ASP A 160 8.57 -2.77 5.34
N THR A 161 8.57 -2.99 6.65
CA THR A 161 8.11 -4.27 7.26
C THR A 161 6.62 -4.31 7.54
N LYS A 162 5.84 -3.31 7.09
CA LYS A 162 4.37 -3.25 7.18
C LYS A 162 3.80 -3.01 8.58
N ASP A 163 4.54 -2.31 9.44
CA ASP A 163 3.90 -1.62 10.56
C ASP A 163 3.10 -0.43 10.00
N GLU A 164 1.86 -0.25 10.45
CA GLU A 164 0.95 0.78 9.96
C GLU A 164 0.29 1.53 11.11
N ILE A 165 0.12 2.84 10.93
CA ILE A 165 -0.65 3.72 11.80
C ILE A 165 -1.40 4.70 10.90
N ASP A 166 -2.73 4.71 10.95
CA ASP A 166 -3.49 5.46 9.95
C ASP A 166 -4.66 6.26 10.52
N TYR A 167 -5.04 7.23 9.69
CA TYR A 167 -6.40 7.74 9.57
C TYR A 167 -6.96 7.38 8.19
N GLU A 168 -8.16 6.81 8.18
CA GLU A 168 -8.91 6.52 6.95
C GLU A 168 -10.23 7.28 6.95
N PHE A 169 -10.46 8.06 5.89
CA PHE A 169 -11.68 8.84 5.68
C PHE A 169 -12.54 8.15 4.63
N VAL A 170 -13.57 7.44 5.09
CA VAL A 170 -14.56 6.82 4.20
C VAL A 170 -15.48 7.90 3.67
N GLY A 171 -15.44 8.19 2.38
CA GLY A 171 -16.20 9.29 1.78
C GLY A 171 -17.73 9.18 1.90
N ALA A 172 -18.25 8.00 2.27
CA ALA A 172 -19.65 7.79 2.62
C ALA A 172 -20.03 8.29 4.04
N ASP A 173 -19.05 8.49 4.92
CA ASP A 173 -19.22 9.05 6.27
C ASP A 173 -18.38 10.33 6.41
N LEU A 174 -19.04 11.48 6.35
CA LEU A 174 -18.39 12.78 6.48
C LEU A 174 -18.32 13.28 7.93
N THR A 175 -18.82 12.49 8.89
CA THR A 175 -18.93 12.88 10.29
C THR A 175 -17.86 12.25 11.18
N HIS A 176 -17.19 11.21 10.68
CA HIS A 176 -16.14 10.50 11.40
C HIS A 176 -14.89 10.30 10.54
N VAL A 177 -13.78 10.02 11.22
CA VAL A 177 -12.57 9.45 10.65
C VAL A 177 -12.27 8.14 11.38
N GLN A 178 -11.76 7.15 10.66
CA GLN A 178 -11.33 5.90 11.27
C GLN A 178 -9.85 5.99 11.63
N THR A 179 -9.47 5.32 12.71
CA THR A 179 -8.08 5.14 13.15
C THR A 179 -7.77 3.66 13.18
N ASN A 180 -6.60 3.27 12.70
CA ASN A 180 -6.21 1.87 12.73
C ASN A 180 -4.69 1.71 12.91
N TYR A 181 -4.29 0.48 13.19
CA TYR A 181 -2.88 0.09 13.27
C TYR A 181 -2.69 -1.38 12.91
N TYR A 182 -1.54 -1.67 12.31
CA TYR A 182 -1.10 -3.03 11.99
C TYR A 182 0.34 -3.23 12.42
N PHE A 183 0.65 -4.46 12.82
CA PHE A 183 2.00 -4.88 13.14
C PHE A 183 2.47 -5.89 12.09
N GLN A 184 3.55 -5.56 11.40
CA GLN A 184 4.17 -6.37 10.36
C GLN A 184 3.18 -6.97 9.32
N GLY A 185 2.15 -6.22 8.94
CA GLY A 185 1.14 -6.65 7.97
C GLY A 185 0.22 -7.78 8.45
N ILE A 186 0.23 -8.10 9.75
CA ILE A 186 -0.70 -9.07 10.34
C ILE A 186 -2.07 -8.43 10.42
N LEU A 187 -3.01 -8.95 9.63
CA LEU A 187 -4.36 -8.41 9.54
C LEU A 187 -5.16 -8.73 10.80
N ASP A 188 -5.59 -7.69 11.51
CA ASP A 188 -6.61 -7.76 12.57
C ASP A 188 -7.66 -6.67 12.33
N TYR A 189 -8.88 -7.10 12.01
CA TYR A 189 -9.99 -6.21 11.68
C TYR A 189 -10.72 -5.64 12.92
N HIS A 190 -10.29 -6.01 14.13
CA HIS A 190 -10.87 -5.54 15.37
C HIS A 190 -10.14 -4.34 15.96
N HIS A 191 -9.01 -3.94 15.37
CA HIS A 191 -8.22 -2.79 15.81
C HIS A 191 -8.79 -1.44 15.37
N GLY A 192 -9.74 -1.40 14.44
CA GLY A 192 -10.33 -0.15 13.96
C GLY A 192 -11.06 0.62 15.06
N GLY A 193 -10.83 1.93 15.13
CA GLY A 193 -11.57 2.86 15.98
C GLY A 193 -12.23 3.94 15.15
N ASN A 194 -13.44 4.38 15.53
CA ASN A 194 -14.15 5.45 14.83
C ASN A 194 -14.15 6.72 15.69
N ALA A 195 -13.65 7.83 15.14
CA ALA A 195 -13.50 9.10 15.84
C ALA A 195 -14.40 10.17 15.21
N SER A 196 -15.27 10.79 16.01
CA SER A 196 -16.10 11.89 15.54
C SER A 196 -15.27 13.14 15.26
N VAL A 197 -15.62 13.84 14.17
CA VAL A 197 -14.96 15.07 13.75
C VAL A 197 -15.80 16.26 14.20
N PRO A 198 -15.22 17.29 14.85
CA PRO A 198 -15.96 18.47 15.27
C PRO A 198 -16.75 19.10 14.11
N GLY A 199 -18.03 19.39 14.31
CA GLY A 199 -18.88 19.95 13.25
C GLY A 199 -19.38 18.95 12.19
N GLY A 200 -18.82 17.74 12.14
CA GLY A 200 -19.32 16.64 11.31
C GLY A 200 -19.19 16.87 9.80
N ASP A 201 -18.12 17.53 9.36
CA ASP A 201 -17.86 17.79 7.94
C ASP A 201 -16.38 17.64 7.57
N THR A 202 -15.95 16.43 7.25
CA THR A 202 -14.56 16.13 6.82
C THR A 202 -14.22 16.65 5.42
N PHE A 203 -15.21 16.93 4.57
CA PHE A 203 -14.99 17.33 3.17
C PHE A 203 -14.98 18.85 3.00
N GLY A 204 -15.92 19.56 3.61
CA GLY A 204 -16.08 21.00 3.46
C GLY A 204 -15.20 21.81 4.41
N ALA A 205 -14.91 21.30 5.61
CA ALA A 205 -14.19 22.00 6.66
C ALA A 205 -12.75 21.48 6.84
N TRP A 206 -11.83 22.39 7.18
CA TRP A 206 -10.47 22.01 7.53
C TRP A 206 -10.43 21.49 8.96
N HIS A 207 -9.82 20.33 9.13
CA HIS A 207 -9.50 19.76 10.44
C HIS A 207 -8.02 19.38 10.50
N GLU A 208 -7.43 19.48 11.69
CA GLU A 208 -6.06 19.04 11.93
C GLU A 208 -6.06 17.63 12.53
N TYR A 209 -5.45 16.69 11.82
CA TYR A 209 -5.31 15.30 12.25
C TYR A 209 -3.87 15.07 12.67
N THR A 210 -3.69 14.51 13.86
CA THR A 210 -2.35 14.33 14.46
C THR A 210 -2.16 12.91 14.93
N ILE A 211 -1.02 12.32 14.57
CA ILE A 211 -0.50 11.08 15.12
C ILE A 211 0.76 11.44 15.94
N ASP A 212 0.73 11.21 17.25
CA ASP A 212 1.88 11.29 18.15
C ASP A 212 2.29 9.86 18.50
N TRP A 213 3.39 9.40 17.92
CA TRP A 213 3.88 8.03 18.01
C TRP A 213 5.19 7.97 18.80
N LYS A 214 5.14 7.30 19.94
CA LYS A 214 6.26 7.09 20.87
C LYS A 214 6.49 5.59 21.07
N PRO A 215 7.62 5.17 21.68
CA PRO A 215 7.87 3.76 21.96
C PRO A 215 6.76 3.07 22.79
N GLU A 216 6.11 3.81 23.69
CA GLU A 216 5.13 3.23 24.64
C GLU A 216 3.67 3.49 24.25
N ALA A 217 3.39 4.48 23.39
CA ALA A 217 2.02 4.80 23.00
C ALA A 217 1.91 5.54 21.67
N ILE A 218 0.79 5.30 20.98
CA ILE A 218 0.31 6.08 19.84
C ILE A 218 -0.90 6.87 20.31
N THR A 219 -0.95 8.16 20.01
CA THR A 219 -2.12 9.01 20.25
C THR A 219 -2.59 9.63 18.95
N TRP A 220 -3.88 9.48 18.67
CA TRP A 220 -4.60 10.11 17.57
C TRP A 220 -5.41 11.27 18.12
N SER A 221 -5.26 12.45 17.53
CA SER A 221 -6.01 13.66 17.89
C SER A 221 -6.61 14.36 16.68
N VAL A 222 -7.81 14.92 16.86
CA VAL A 222 -8.50 15.75 15.86
C VAL A 222 -8.74 17.13 16.46
N ASP A 223 -8.27 18.18 15.80
CA ASP A 223 -8.31 19.58 16.27
C ASP A 223 -7.78 19.75 17.70
N GLY A 224 -6.73 19.01 18.03
CA GLY A 224 -6.10 19.00 19.36
C GLY A 224 -6.84 18.17 20.43
N GLU A 225 -8.02 17.61 20.13
CA GLU A 225 -8.73 16.71 21.02
C GLU A 225 -8.25 15.26 20.82
N VAL A 226 -7.77 14.61 21.87
CA VAL A 226 -7.38 13.19 21.83
C VAL A 226 -8.62 12.34 21.59
N LYS A 227 -8.59 11.56 20.51
CA LYS A 227 -9.67 10.64 20.12
C LYS A 227 -9.35 9.19 20.49
N ARG A 228 -8.08 8.81 20.45
CA ARG A 228 -7.64 7.45 20.77
C ARG A 228 -6.21 7.45 21.29
N THR A 229 -5.94 6.56 22.25
CA THR A 229 -4.59 6.19 22.66
C THR A 229 -4.46 4.67 22.62
N LEU A 230 -3.44 4.16 21.94
CA LEU A 230 -3.02 2.76 21.98
C LEU A 230 -1.73 2.70 22.81
N THR A 231 -1.68 1.88 23.85
CA THR A 231 -0.42 1.64 24.57
C THR A 231 0.24 0.36 24.07
N LYS A 232 1.57 0.32 24.05
CA LYS A 232 2.33 -0.87 23.65
C LYS A 232 1.92 -2.08 24.46
N GLU A 233 1.70 -1.93 25.77
CA GLU A 233 1.29 -3.02 26.65
C GLU A 233 -0.03 -3.66 26.25
N SER A 234 -0.98 -2.85 25.73
CA SER A 234 -2.28 -3.34 25.27
C SER A 234 -2.21 -4.20 24.00
N THR A 235 -1.07 -4.18 23.30
CA THR A 235 -0.83 -4.98 22.08
C THR A 235 -0.16 -6.33 22.35
N TYR A 236 0.00 -6.72 23.61
CA TYR A 236 0.64 -7.99 23.95
C TYR A 236 -0.17 -9.17 23.43
N ASN A 237 0.43 -9.96 22.54
CA ASN A 237 -0.16 -11.17 22.01
C ASN A 237 0.33 -12.39 22.81
N GLU A 238 -0.60 -13.05 23.50
CA GLU A 238 -0.28 -14.22 24.33
C GLU A 238 0.19 -15.44 23.55
N THR A 239 -0.18 -15.58 22.28
CA THR A 239 0.24 -16.73 21.45
C THR A 239 1.67 -16.56 20.99
N SER A 240 2.03 -15.39 20.45
CA SER A 240 3.38 -15.12 19.96
C SER A 240 4.35 -14.59 21.04
N LYS A 241 3.86 -14.29 22.26
CA LYS A 241 4.65 -13.74 23.38
C LYS A 241 5.42 -12.47 23.01
N GLN A 242 4.78 -11.59 22.24
CA GLN A 242 5.35 -10.33 21.78
C GLN A 242 4.30 -9.23 21.75
N TYR A 243 4.76 -7.98 21.84
CA TYR A 243 3.93 -6.80 21.60
C TYR A 243 3.78 -6.57 20.11
N MET A 244 2.54 -6.64 19.60
CA MET A 244 2.19 -6.33 18.22
C MET A 244 2.01 -4.81 18.05
N TYR A 245 3.03 -4.05 18.40
CA TYR A 245 3.03 -2.59 18.38
C TYR A 245 3.86 -2.07 17.21
N PRO A 246 3.37 -1.10 16.42
CA PRO A 246 4.14 -0.43 15.37
C PRO A 246 5.42 0.19 15.94
N GLN A 247 6.57 -0.26 15.44
CA GLN A 247 7.87 0.02 16.08
C GLN A 247 9.04 0.20 15.11
N THR A 248 8.78 0.15 13.80
CA THR A 248 9.80 0.26 12.75
C THR A 248 9.67 1.55 11.94
N PRO A 249 10.79 2.12 11.44
CA PRO A 249 10.76 3.39 10.72
C PRO A 249 9.71 3.39 9.61
N SER A 250 8.89 4.42 9.57
CA SER A 250 7.69 4.48 8.74
C SER A 250 7.66 5.75 7.90
N ARG A 251 7.32 5.62 6.63
CA ARG A 251 7.09 6.78 5.75
C ARG A 251 5.66 7.28 5.91
N MET A 252 5.52 8.60 5.98
CA MET A 252 4.22 9.24 5.92
C MET A 252 3.69 9.19 4.47
N GLN A 253 2.47 8.69 4.29
CA GLN A 253 1.77 8.61 3.01
C GLN A 253 0.44 9.35 3.08
N LEU A 254 0.15 10.07 2.00
CA LEU A 254 -1.15 10.68 1.74
C LEU A 254 -1.74 10.00 0.52
N SER A 255 -2.99 9.56 0.61
CA SER A 255 -3.63 8.82 -0.48
C SER A 255 -5.06 9.27 -0.74
N LEU A 256 -5.49 9.13 -1.98
CA LEU A 256 -6.88 9.13 -2.39
C LEU A 256 -7.07 7.95 -3.32
N TRP A 257 -7.93 7.00 -2.96
CA TRP A 257 -8.02 5.72 -3.67
C TRP A 257 -9.47 5.20 -3.79
N PRO A 258 -9.76 4.40 -4.84
CA PRO A 258 -11.12 3.92 -5.12
C PRO A 258 -11.37 2.59 -4.41
N ALA A 259 -11.52 2.61 -3.07
CA ALA A 259 -11.79 1.40 -2.29
C ALA A 259 -13.03 0.62 -2.76
N GLY A 260 -14.05 1.33 -3.26
CA GLY A 260 -15.26 0.76 -3.87
C GLY A 260 -15.13 0.41 -5.35
N GLN A 261 -13.92 0.24 -5.88
CA GLN A 261 -13.74 -0.25 -7.25
C GLN A 261 -14.20 -1.71 -7.34
N ALA A 262 -14.95 -2.06 -8.40
CA ALA A 262 -15.56 -3.39 -8.56
C ALA A 262 -14.57 -4.56 -8.60
N SER A 263 -13.28 -4.30 -8.83
CA SER A 263 -12.22 -5.32 -8.80
C SER A 263 -11.69 -5.62 -7.40
N ASN A 264 -12.07 -4.83 -6.39
CA ASN A 264 -11.58 -4.99 -5.02
C ASN A 264 -12.41 -6.05 -4.28
N ALA A 265 -11.90 -6.52 -3.14
CA ALA A 265 -12.60 -7.48 -2.30
C ALA A 265 -13.96 -6.92 -1.83
N GLU A 266 -14.98 -7.79 -1.78
CA GLU A 266 -16.35 -7.41 -1.39
C GLU A 266 -16.40 -6.72 -0.03
N GLY A 267 -15.59 -7.18 0.94
CA GLY A 267 -15.47 -6.56 2.26
C GLY A 267 -14.97 -5.11 2.21
N THR A 268 -13.98 -4.83 1.36
CA THR A 268 -13.44 -3.48 1.15
C THR A 268 -14.48 -2.56 0.51
N ILE A 269 -15.20 -3.06 -0.50
CA ILE A 269 -16.27 -2.30 -1.16
C ILE A 269 -17.38 -1.97 -0.14
N ALA A 270 -17.80 -2.97 0.65
CA ALA A 270 -18.85 -2.79 1.66
C ALA A 270 -18.44 -1.79 2.75
N TRP A 271 -17.20 -1.87 3.25
CA TRP A 271 -16.67 -0.92 4.22
C TRP A 271 -16.61 0.51 3.69
N ALA A 272 -16.20 0.68 2.44
CA ALA A 272 -16.11 2.00 1.80
C ALA A 272 -17.47 2.63 1.50
N GLY A 273 -18.57 1.98 1.90
CA GLY A 273 -19.94 2.45 1.70
C GLY A 273 -20.56 2.02 0.38
N GLY A 274 -19.96 1.06 -0.33
CA GLY A 274 -20.42 0.52 -1.60
C GLY A 274 -19.53 0.89 -2.78
N GLU A 275 -19.99 0.53 -3.97
CA GLU A 275 -19.28 0.83 -5.21
C GLU A 275 -19.14 2.33 -5.47
N ILE A 276 -18.00 2.70 -6.04
CA ILE A 276 -17.71 4.07 -6.43
C ILE A 276 -18.60 4.54 -7.59
N ASN A 277 -19.19 5.74 -7.46
CA ASN A 277 -20.00 6.33 -8.51
C ASN A 277 -19.16 7.22 -9.45
N TRP A 278 -18.63 6.62 -10.51
CA TRP A 278 -17.87 7.32 -11.55
C TRP A 278 -18.67 8.31 -12.42
N ASP A 279 -19.98 8.46 -12.17
CA ASP A 279 -20.86 9.45 -12.80
C ASP A 279 -21.45 10.43 -11.75
N SER A 280 -20.78 10.60 -10.62
CA SER A 280 -21.12 11.58 -9.59
C SER A 280 -21.04 13.03 -10.10
N GLU A 281 -21.65 13.96 -9.36
CA GLU A 281 -21.57 15.39 -9.67
C GLU A 281 -20.14 15.92 -9.63
N ASP A 282 -19.31 15.45 -8.70
CA ASP A 282 -17.89 15.82 -8.64
C ASP A 282 -17.18 15.43 -9.93
N ILE A 283 -17.30 14.18 -10.38
CA ILE A 283 -16.71 13.73 -11.65
C ILE A 283 -17.26 14.53 -12.85
N LYS A 284 -18.56 14.81 -12.89
CA LYS A 284 -19.18 15.56 -14.00
C LYS A 284 -18.71 17.02 -14.06
N ASN A 285 -18.49 17.65 -12.90
CA ASN A 285 -18.17 19.08 -12.81
C ASN A 285 -16.66 19.36 -12.88
N THR A 286 -15.84 18.55 -12.22
CA THR A 286 -14.39 18.77 -12.09
C THR A 286 -13.54 17.76 -12.87
N GLY A 287 -14.12 16.60 -13.21
CA GLY A 287 -13.43 15.50 -13.88
C GLY A 287 -12.73 14.50 -12.95
N TYR A 288 -12.74 14.73 -11.63
CA TYR A 288 -12.05 13.88 -10.64
C TYR A 288 -12.66 14.03 -9.23
N TYR A 289 -12.56 12.97 -8.43
CA TYR A 289 -12.62 13.10 -6.97
C TYR A 289 -11.33 13.72 -6.45
N TYR A 290 -11.37 14.39 -5.28
CA TYR A 290 -10.18 14.99 -4.70
C TYR A 290 -10.21 15.02 -3.18
N ALA A 291 -9.02 14.98 -2.58
CA ALA A 291 -8.76 15.33 -1.20
C ALA A 291 -7.74 16.47 -1.16
N THR A 292 -7.87 17.37 -0.16
CA THR A 292 -7.05 18.57 -0.05
C THR A 292 -6.24 18.53 1.24
N PHE A 293 -4.94 18.77 1.12
CA PHE A 293 -3.98 18.80 2.22
C PHE A 293 -3.35 20.19 2.30
N GLY A 294 -3.47 20.82 3.45
CA GLY A 294 -2.92 22.14 3.73
C GLY A 294 -1.52 22.02 4.32
N GLU A 295 -1.33 22.64 5.49
CA GLU A 295 -0.09 22.52 6.26
C GLU A 295 0.09 21.09 6.78
N ILE A 296 1.31 20.57 6.63
CA ILE A 296 1.76 19.30 7.17
C ILE A 296 3.02 19.55 7.99
N THR A 297 3.05 19.10 9.24
CA THR A 297 4.22 19.22 10.12
C THR A 297 4.69 17.83 10.54
N VAL A 298 6.00 17.62 10.45
CA VAL A 298 6.71 16.43 10.93
C VAL A 298 7.68 16.88 12.02
N GLU A 299 7.58 16.25 13.19
CA GLU A 299 8.50 16.39 14.31
C GLU A 299 9.11 15.01 14.60
N CYS A 300 10.41 14.85 14.34
CA CYS A 300 11.14 13.63 14.66
C CYS A 300 11.47 13.57 16.14
N TYR A 301 11.27 12.42 16.77
CA TYR A 301 11.78 12.16 18.12
C TYR A 301 13.14 11.49 18.08
N ASP A 302 13.81 11.51 19.24
CA ASP A 302 15.06 10.78 19.42
C ASP A 302 14.80 9.27 19.28
N PRO A 303 15.76 8.50 18.72
CA PRO A 303 15.69 7.05 18.70
C PRO A 303 15.45 6.46 20.10
N PRO A 304 14.81 5.28 20.20
CA PRO A 304 14.54 4.64 21.48
C PRO A 304 15.84 4.35 22.25
N SER A 305 15.73 4.28 23.58
CA SER A 305 16.87 3.97 24.44
C SER A 305 17.48 2.61 24.05
N GLY A 306 18.78 2.60 23.79
CA GLY A 306 19.49 1.38 23.34
C GLY A 306 19.50 1.17 21.83
N ALA A 307 18.96 2.11 21.03
CA ALA A 307 19.10 2.08 19.58
C ALA A 307 20.56 1.95 19.13
N ASP A 308 20.80 1.14 18.10
CA ASP A 308 22.14 0.97 17.52
C ASP A 308 22.45 2.10 16.54
N VAL A 309 23.10 3.14 17.04
CA VAL A 309 23.45 4.34 16.27
C VAL A 309 24.93 4.27 15.85
N LYS A 310 25.17 4.06 14.55
CA LYS A 310 26.49 4.06 13.89
C LYS A 310 26.66 5.17 12.84
N GLY A 311 25.62 5.98 12.63
CA GLY A 311 25.60 7.07 11.68
C GLY A 311 24.37 7.94 11.83
N SER A 312 24.03 8.70 10.80
CA SER A 312 22.98 9.71 10.86
C SER A 312 22.23 9.92 9.55
N LYS A 313 22.36 9.01 8.57
CA LYS A 313 21.81 9.21 7.22
C LYS A 313 20.69 8.25 6.86
N ALA A 314 20.81 6.99 7.27
CA ALA A 314 19.85 5.98 6.88
C ALA A 314 19.54 4.98 7.99
N TYR A 315 18.33 4.42 8.00
CA TYR A 315 17.99 3.21 8.72
C TYR A 315 18.24 1.97 7.83
N ILE A 316 18.65 0.87 8.46
CA ILE A 316 18.71 -0.46 7.86
C ILE A 316 18.19 -1.51 8.84
N PHE A 317 17.78 -2.66 8.32
CA PHE A 317 17.42 -3.85 9.10
C PHE A 317 18.61 -4.81 9.18
N LYS A 318 19.06 -5.16 10.39
CA LYS A 318 20.20 -6.06 10.61
C LYS A 318 19.84 -7.54 10.69
N ASP A 319 18.57 -7.85 10.90
CA ASP A 319 18.08 -9.21 11.04
C ASP A 319 16.63 -9.35 10.56
N LYS A 320 16.19 -10.60 10.38
CA LYS A 320 14.86 -10.95 9.87
C LYS A 320 13.74 -10.88 10.91
N ALA A 321 14.01 -10.44 12.14
CA ALA A 321 12.94 -10.26 13.11
C ALA A 321 12.07 -9.05 12.77
N GLY A 322 12.64 -8.03 12.09
CA GLY A 322 11.91 -6.84 11.68
C GLY A 322 11.35 -6.04 12.86
N LEU A 323 11.99 -6.13 14.03
CA LEU A 323 11.55 -5.46 15.26
C LEU A 323 12.31 -4.14 15.46
N GLU A 324 11.95 -3.38 16.48
CA GLU A 324 12.69 -2.18 16.90
C GLU A 324 14.19 -2.47 17.10
N SER A 325 14.53 -3.64 17.67
CA SER A 325 15.91 -4.07 17.89
C SER A 325 16.69 -4.37 16.60
N SER A 326 15.98 -4.62 15.50
CA SER A 326 16.57 -4.93 14.19
C SER A 326 17.10 -3.68 13.50
N ILE A 327 16.70 -2.47 13.93
CA ILE A 327 17.05 -1.21 13.30
C ILE A 327 18.47 -0.77 13.68
N GLN A 328 19.23 -0.31 12.68
CA GLN A 328 20.49 0.39 12.88
C GLN A 328 20.50 1.70 12.09
N ILE A 329 20.95 2.77 12.74
CA ILE A 329 21.19 4.05 12.06
C ILE A 329 22.62 4.05 11.52
N THR A 330 22.80 4.29 10.23
CA THR A 330 24.08 4.20 9.52
C THR A 330 24.35 5.45 8.69
N ASN A 331 25.50 5.46 8.01
CA ASN A 331 25.85 6.47 7.00
C ASN A 331 25.72 5.94 5.57
N ASN A 332 24.99 4.84 5.37
CA ASN A 332 24.82 4.22 4.06
C ASN A 332 24.17 5.19 3.07
N ASN A 333 24.44 4.99 1.78
CA ASN A 333 23.84 5.76 0.71
C ASN A 333 22.37 5.35 0.50
N THR A 334 21.51 6.31 0.17
CA THR A 334 20.08 6.08 -0.08
C THR A 334 19.70 6.31 -1.55
N VAL A 335 20.67 6.65 -2.40
CA VAL A 335 20.44 7.07 -3.80
C VAL A 335 20.95 6.03 -4.78
N LEU A 336 20.04 5.43 -5.53
CA LEU A 336 20.34 4.53 -6.63
C LEU A 336 20.93 5.31 -7.81
N ALA A 337 21.95 4.75 -8.46
CA ALA A 337 22.55 5.36 -9.65
C ALA A 337 21.70 5.20 -10.92
N SER A 338 20.85 4.15 -10.97
CA SER A 338 19.93 3.90 -12.08
C SER A 338 18.75 3.02 -11.64
N PHE A 339 17.74 2.88 -12.48
CA PHE A 339 16.62 1.97 -12.24
C PHE A 339 16.96 0.48 -12.40
N GLY A 340 18.17 0.14 -12.85
CA GLY A 340 18.67 -1.24 -12.77
C GLY A 340 19.34 -1.56 -11.44
N ALA A 341 19.70 -0.54 -10.65
CA ALA A 341 20.36 -0.71 -9.36
C ALA A 341 19.41 -1.18 -8.27
N THR A 342 20.00 -1.74 -7.21
CA THR A 342 19.31 -2.26 -6.02
C THR A 342 20.14 -1.93 -4.77
N GLY A 343 19.67 -2.30 -3.58
CA GLY A 343 20.49 -2.22 -2.37
C GLY A 343 21.78 -3.06 -2.43
N LEU A 344 21.78 -4.14 -3.21
CA LEU A 344 22.94 -5.02 -3.41
C LEU A 344 24.05 -4.36 -4.24
N ASP A 345 23.67 -3.52 -5.21
CA ASP A 345 24.59 -2.70 -5.99
C ASP A 345 23.93 -1.36 -6.36
N MET A 346 24.08 -0.39 -5.45
CA MET A 346 23.54 0.96 -5.59
C MET A 346 24.15 1.74 -6.76
N ASN A 347 25.30 1.33 -7.30
CA ASN A 347 26.02 2.03 -8.35
C ASN A 347 25.82 1.42 -9.75
N LEU A 348 25.05 0.33 -9.86
CA LEU A 348 24.80 -0.33 -11.13
C LEU A 348 24.17 0.64 -12.15
N GLY A 349 24.73 0.66 -13.36
CA GLY A 349 24.26 1.54 -14.43
C GLY A 349 24.60 3.02 -14.24
N ALA A 350 25.43 3.38 -13.25
CA ALA A 350 25.98 4.73 -13.14
C ALA A 350 26.67 5.11 -14.46
N SER A 351 26.21 6.20 -15.08
CA SER A 351 26.83 6.72 -16.30
C SER A 351 28.21 7.27 -15.96
N SER A 352 29.25 6.44 -16.09
CA SER A 352 30.61 6.96 -16.11
C SER A 352 30.77 7.77 -17.40
N SER A 353 31.11 9.04 -17.25
CA SER A 353 31.60 9.86 -18.37
C SER A 353 32.96 9.30 -18.82
N ALA A 354 32.97 8.25 -19.64
CA ALA A 354 34.03 7.86 -20.58
C ALA A 354 33.61 6.63 -21.41
N SER A 355 33.57 6.81 -22.74
CA SER A 355 33.63 5.82 -23.83
C SER A 355 33.61 4.32 -23.46
N GLY A 356 32.53 3.63 -23.83
CA GLY A 356 32.50 2.17 -23.92
C GLY A 356 31.14 1.70 -24.40
N SER A 357 31.10 1.03 -25.54
CA SER A 357 29.90 0.60 -26.27
C SER A 357 28.82 0.00 -25.36
N ALA A 358 27.62 0.59 -25.45
CA ALA A 358 26.41 0.09 -24.81
C ALA A 358 26.17 -1.37 -25.18
N ASN A 359 26.36 -2.27 -24.22
CA ASN A 359 25.78 -3.60 -24.33
C ASN A 359 24.32 -3.47 -23.92
N LYS A 360 23.44 -3.41 -24.93
CA LYS A 360 21.99 -3.54 -24.76
C LYS A 360 21.70 -4.96 -24.28
N THR A 361 21.53 -5.14 -22.98
CA THR A 361 20.55 -6.08 -22.45
C THR A 361 19.30 -5.29 -22.11
N SER A 362 18.54 -4.99 -23.16
CA SER A 362 17.13 -4.63 -23.04
C SER A 362 16.35 -5.90 -22.74
N SER A 363 16.15 -6.20 -21.46
CA SER A 363 14.88 -6.77 -21.02
C SER A 363 14.08 -5.63 -20.43
N SER A 364 12.82 -5.55 -20.80
CA SER A 364 11.79 -4.73 -20.16
C SER A 364 11.61 -5.17 -18.70
N ALA A 365 12.61 -4.86 -17.87
CA ALA A 365 12.58 -5.12 -16.45
C ALA A 365 11.54 -4.19 -15.82
N ASN A 366 10.67 -4.73 -14.97
CA ASN A 366 9.73 -3.92 -14.21
C ASN A 366 10.56 -3.09 -13.21
N THR A 367 10.76 -1.81 -13.53
CA THR A 367 11.57 -0.89 -12.71
C THR A 367 10.73 -0.02 -11.79
N VAL A 368 9.40 -0.05 -11.97
CA VAL A 368 8.43 0.67 -11.15
C VAL A 368 7.26 -0.26 -10.84
N PRO A 369 6.88 -0.45 -9.56
CA PRO A 369 5.73 -1.25 -9.19
C PRO A 369 4.44 -0.72 -9.81
N SER A 370 3.60 -1.61 -10.33
CA SER A 370 2.26 -1.25 -10.82
C SER A 370 1.32 -1.10 -9.62
N GLY A 371 0.87 0.14 -9.36
CA GLY A 371 -0.16 0.39 -8.35
C GLY A 371 -1.55 0.00 -8.87
N ASN A 372 -2.16 -1.04 -8.30
CA ASN A 372 -3.49 -1.52 -8.69
C ASN A 372 -4.63 -0.86 -7.88
N GLY A 373 -4.67 0.47 -7.77
CA GLY A 373 -5.83 1.18 -7.21
C GLY A 373 -6.21 0.74 -5.80
N GLY A 374 -5.51 1.30 -4.82
CA GLY A 374 -5.44 0.73 -3.48
C GLY A 374 -4.26 -0.22 -3.38
N SER A 375 -3.41 -0.04 -2.38
CA SER A 375 -2.33 -0.97 -2.00
C SER A 375 -2.84 -2.30 -1.45
N GLY A 376 -4.13 -2.55 -1.64
CA GLY A 376 -4.87 -3.57 -0.97
C GLY A 376 -4.80 -4.94 -1.60
N ASN A 377 -4.56 -5.14 -2.89
CA ASN A 377 -5.00 -6.40 -3.53
C ASN A 377 -4.24 -7.69 -3.15
N GLU A 378 -5.02 -8.70 -2.76
CA GLU A 378 -4.77 -10.13 -2.65
C GLU A 378 -3.85 -10.63 -3.78
N PRO A 379 -2.85 -11.50 -3.49
CA PRO A 379 -2.32 -12.40 -4.49
C PRO A 379 -3.38 -13.47 -4.81
N GLY A 380 -4.32 -13.14 -5.69
CA GLY A 380 -5.36 -14.03 -6.19
C GLY A 380 -5.02 -14.63 -7.56
N ASN A 381 -4.57 -15.89 -7.54
CA ASN A 381 -4.44 -16.86 -8.63
C ASN A 381 -5.16 -16.52 -9.96
N SER A 382 -4.40 -16.14 -10.99
CA SER A 382 -4.88 -16.05 -12.37
C SER A 382 -5.08 -17.46 -12.96
N GLN A 383 -6.24 -18.06 -12.68
CA GLN A 383 -6.70 -19.22 -13.43
C GLN A 383 -7.16 -18.76 -14.81
N GLY A 384 -6.39 -19.13 -15.84
CA GLY A 384 -6.73 -18.88 -17.24
C GLY A 384 -8.07 -19.49 -17.63
N GLY A 385 -9.09 -18.64 -17.74
CA GLY A 385 -10.38 -18.98 -18.33
C GLY A 385 -10.38 -18.69 -19.82
N SER A 386 -10.05 -19.71 -20.62
CA SER A 386 -10.20 -19.66 -22.08
C SER A 386 -11.66 -19.41 -22.45
N SER A 387 -11.90 -18.37 -23.25
CA SER A 387 -13.20 -18.01 -23.78
C SER A 387 -13.62 -18.98 -24.89
N GLY A 388 -14.45 -19.96 -24.52
CA GLY A 388 -15.17 -20.83 -25.46
C GLY A 388 -16.64 -20.45 -25.52
N SER A 389 -17.06 -19.79 -26.60
CA SER A 389 -18.48 -19.60 -26.94
C SER A 389 -19.15 -20.94 -27.27
N GLY A 390 -20.38 -21.19 -26.80
CA GLY A 390 -21.18 -22.27 -27.38
C GLY A 390 -22.39 -22.75 -26.57
N THR A 391 -23.52 -22.07 -26.79
CA THR A 391 -24.85 -22.65 -27.04
C THR A 391 -25.62 -23.40 -25.92
N SER A 392 -26.85 -22.91 -25.75
CA SER A 392 -28.00 -23.45 -25.02
C SER A 392 -28.33 -24.93 -25.24
N THR A 393 -28.76 -25.61 -24.16
CA THR A 393 -29.91 -26.54 -24.18
C THR A 393 -30.47 -26.78 -22.77
N SER A 394 -31.79 -26.80 -22.69
CA SER A 394 -32.66 -27.16 -21.56
C SER A 394 -32.62 -28.65 -21.22
N GLY A 395 -32.78 -29.00 -19.93
CA GLY A 395 -33.06 -30.37 -19.49
C GLY A 395 -33.45 -30.45 -18.02
N SER A 396 -34.64 -30.99 -17.76
CA SER A 396 -35.32 -31.10 -16.46
C SER A 396 -35.00 -32.41 -15.72
N SER A 397 -35.27 -32.40 -14.41
CA SER A 397 -35.68 -33.51 -13.51
C SER A 397 -34.61 -34.45 -12.92
N GLY A 398 -34.78 -34.78 -11.63
CA GLY A 398 -34.28 -36.04 -11.07
C GLY A 398 -33.82 -36.03 -9.60
N SER A 399 -34.77 -36.14 -8.68
CA SER A 399 -34.66 -36.50 -7.25
C SER A 399 -33.70 -37.66 -6.91
N SER A 400 -33.02 -37.62 -5.74
CA SER A 400 -33.34 -38.50 -4.58
C SER A 400 -32.32 -38.47 -3.41
N THR A 401 -32.84 -38.31 -2.19
CA THR A 401 -32.50 -38.98 -0.89
C THR A 401 -31.09 -38.85 -0.32
N GLY A 402 -30.84 -38.63 0.97
CA GLY A 402 -31.62 -38.60 2.22
C GLY A 402 -30.59 -38.29 3.33
N PHE A 403 -30.92 -37.61 4.42
CA PHE A 403 -31.30 -38.24 5.68
C PHE A 403 -31.47 -37.10 6.71
N SER A 404 -32.56 -37.16 7.47
CA SER A 404 -32.97 -36.18 8.48
C SER A 404 -33.10 -36.88 9.82
N GLN A 405 -32.64 -36.22 10.88
CA GLN A 405 -33.22 -36.25 12.23
C GLN A 405 -33.19 -34.77 12.67
N GLY A 406 -34.30 -34.05 12.85
CA GLY A 406 -35.47 -34.38 13.67
C GLY A 406 -35.10 -34.13 15.13
N SER A 407 -35.77 -33.28 15.92
CA SER A 407 -37.11 -32.73 15.77
C SER A 407 -37.41 -31.79 16.95
N GLU A 408 -38.16 -30.71 16.65
CA GLU A 408 -39.31 -30.17 17.42
C GLU A 408 -39.03 -29.41 18.74
N THR A 409 -39.70 -28.30 19.09
CA THR A 409 -41.08 -27.88 18.82
C THR A 409 -41.27 -26.34 18.99
N SER A 410 -41.98 -25.74 18.03
CA SER A 410 -43.15 -24.84 18.13
C SER A 410 -43.25 -23.72 19.17
N ALA A 411 -43.37 -22.46 18.72
CA ALA A 411 -44.65 -21.70 18.73
C ALA A 411 -44.47 -20.22 18.29
N SER A 412 -45.45 -19.74 17.52
CA SER A 412 -45.61 -18.42 16.90
C SER A 412 -46.00 -17.29 17.88
N SER A 413 -45.54 -16.04 17.63
CA SER A 413 -46.40 -14.87 17.36
C SER A 413 -45.64 -13.53 17.26
N ASN A 414 -46.14 -12.68 16.36
CA ASN A 414 -45.71 -11.34 15.95
C ASN A 414 -45.15 -10.39 17.04
N LYS A 415 -44.15 -9.58 16.65
CA LYS A 415 -44.19 -8.10 16.74
C LYS A 415 -43.01 -7.45 15.98
N ASN A 416 -43.34 -6.40 15.24
CA ASN A 416 -42.40 -5.44 14.64
C ASN A 416 -41.40 -4.91 15.68
N ALA A 417 -40.11 -5.01 15.38
CA ALA A 417 -39.08 -4.17 15.98
C ALA A 417 -37.91 -4.08 15.00
N ALA A 418 -37.60 -2.85 14.58
CA ALA A 418 -36.37 -2.54 13.85
C ALA A 418 -35.16 -2.92 14.71
N PRO A 419 -34.11 -3.57 14.17
CA PRO A 419 -32.89 -3.76 14.92
C PRO A 419 -32.07 -2.46 14.91
N SER A 420 -31.58 -2.16 16.11
CA SER A 420 -30.77 -1.02 16.50
C SER A 420 -29.44 -0.92 15.73
N GLN A 421 -29.09 0.33 15.39
CA GLN A 421 -27.76 0.78 15.02
C GLN A 421 -26.81 0.53 16.20
N ASN A 422 -26.02 -0.54 16.17
CA ASN A 422 -24.76 -0.70 16.89
C ASN A 422 -24.24 -2.12 16.62
N GLU A 423 -23.51 -2.25 15.52
CA GLU A 423 -22.51 -3.30 15.18
C GLU A 423 -22.33 -3.26 13.66
N ARG A 424 -21.66 -2.21 13.17
CA ARG A 424 -21.00 -2.27 11.88
C ARG A 424 -19.54 -2.58 12.18
N VAL A 425 -19.13 -3.81 11.87
CA VAL A 425 -17.73 -4.23 11.91
C VAL A 425 -16.94 -3.26 11.02
N LEU A 426 -16.03 -2.50 11.62
CA LEU A 426 -15.21 -1.48 10.95
C LEU A 426 -14.08 -2.20 10.20
N ASN A 427 -14.32 -2.55 8.94
CA ASN A 427 -13.38 -3.33 8.12
C ASN A 427 -12.69 -2.48 7.04
N GLY A 428 -11.74 -1.63 7.37
CA GLY A 428 -10.82 -1.14 6.34
C GLY A 428 -9.55 -0.50 6.85
N SER A 429 -8.52 -0.72 6.03
CA SER A 429 -7.16 -0.17 6.13
C SER A 429 -6.46 -0.42 4.80
N PHE A 430 -5.37 0.32 4.60
CA PHE A 430 -4.42 0.25 3.49
C PHE A 430 -3.90 -1.16 3.16
N PHE A 431 -3.91 -2.11 4.11
CA PHE A 431 -3.50 -3.51 3.92
C PHE A 431 -4.65 -4.54 3.89
N ALA A 432 -5.89 -4.13 4.19
CA ALA A 432 -7.05 -4.98 4.44
C ALA A 432 -7.57 -5.79 3.23
N VAL A 433 -6.78 -5.97 2.17
CA VAL A 433 -7.22 -6.74 1.00
C VAL A 433 -6.16 -7.75 0.53
N LEU A 434 -5.04 -7.99 1.25
CA LEU A 434 -3.93 -8.81 0.73
C LEU A 434 -3.89 -10.29 1.14
N VAL A 435 -4.75 -10.79 2.05
CA VAL A 435 -4.80 -12.25 2.37
C VAL A 435 -6.21 -12.77 2.69
N ALA A 436 -6.77 -13.56 1.79
CA ALA A 436 -8.07 -14.22 1.84
C ALA A 436 -7.93 -15.69 1.44
N VAL A 437 -6.91 -16.39 1.93
CA VAL A 437 -6.96 -17.85 2.12
C VAL A 437 -6.04 -18.22 3.27
N VAL A 438 -6.58 -18.61 4.43
CA VAL A 438 -6.33 -19.88 5.16
C VAL A 438 -7.22 -19.86 6.41
N ALA A 439 -8.41 -20.44 6.31
CA ALA A 439 -9.15 -20.92 7.48
C ALA A 439 -10.10 -22.04 7.04
N LEU A 440 -9.55 -23.23 6.76
CA LEU A 440 -10.30 -24.49 6.76
C LEU A 440 -9.37 -25.71 6.63
N VAL A 441 -8.48 -25.91 7.60
CA VAL A 441 -8.03 -27.26 7.98
C VAL A 441 -7.77 -27.28 9.49
N THR A 442 -8.84 -27.40 10.28
CA THR A 442 -8.90 -28.21 11.50
C THR A 442 -10.36 -28.27 11.96
N LEU A 443 -11.11 -29.20 11.40
CA LEU A 443 -12.09 -30.06 12.08
C LEU A 443 -12.41 -31.25 11.16
#